data_AF-A0A915LEJ6-F1
#
_entry.id   AF-A0A915LEJ6-F1
#
_cell.length_a   1.000
_cell.length_b   1.000
_cell.length_c   1.000
_cell.angle_alpha   90.00
_cell.angle_beta   90.00
_cell.angle_gamma   90.00
#
_symmetry.space_group_name_H-M   'P 1'
#
loop_
_entity.id
_entity.type
_entity.pdbx_description
1 polymer ?
#
loop_
_entity_poly.entity_id
_entity_poly.type
_entity_poly.pdbx_seq_one_letter_code
_entity_poly.pdbx_strand_id
1 'polypeptide(L)'
;MPRGKVGRNYVVSLHNDYRSQLTQGKSANLSGENMPTGKNIKQMSYSVDIENIAQQWADKCTYSHSGIYVYGECFSAFPAEYNESNRQLILNEIFINVELAFR
;
A
#
# COMPACT_ATOMS: atom_id res chain seq x y z
N MET A 1 7.99 5.30 -11.16
CA MET A 1 6.65 4.71 -10.92
C MET A 1 5.63 5.39 -11.83
N PRO A 2 4.57 4.71 -12.31
CA PRO A 2 3.65 5.30 -13.28
C PRO A 2 2.81 6.39 -12.61
N ARG A 3 3.16 7.66 -12.83
CA ARG A 3 2.43 8.85 -12.36
C ARG A 3 1.09 9.09 -13.10
N GLY A 4 0.65 8.11 -13.90
CA GLY A 4 -0.54 8.21 -14.74
C GLY A 4 -1.80 7.79 -13.98
N LYS A 5 -2.97 8.19 -14.53
CA LYS A 5 -4.30 7.82 -14.01
C LYS A 5 -4.47 6.32 -13.71
N VAL A 6 -3.76 5.47 -14.47
CA VAL A 6 -3.71 4.00 -14.27
C VAL A 6 -3.09 3.64 -12.92
N GLY A 7 -1.94 4.24 -12.55
CA GLY A 7 -1.27 3.96 -11.28
C GLY A 7 -2.09 4.40 -10.07
N ARG A 8 -2.71 5.59 -10.17
CA ARG A 8 -3.59 6.14 -9.12
C ARG A 8 -4.78 5.21 -8.82
N ASN A 9 -5.46 4.78 -9.88
CA ASN A 9 -6.59 3.87 -9.78
C ASN A 9 -6.17 2.52 -9.21
N TYR A 10 -5.04 1.97 -9.68
CA TYR A 10 -4.53 0.69 -9.22
C TYR A 10 -4.29 0.67 -7.70
N VAL A 11 -3.63 1.71 -7.17
CA VAL A 11 -3.34 1.79 -5.73
C VAL A 11 -4.63 1.81 -4.90
N VAL A 12 -5.62 2.62 -5.26
CA VAL A 12 -6.88 2.72 -4.49
C VAL A 12 -7.73 1.47 -4.62
N SER A 13 -7.82 0.90 -5.83
CA SER A 13 -8.52 -0.38 -6.05
C SER A 13 -7.90 -1.47 -5.18
N LEU A 14 -6.57 -1.60 -5.19
CA LEU A 14 -5.89 -2.62 -4.42
C LEU A 14 -6.14 -2.50 -2.90
N HIS A 15 -6.03 -1.29 -2.35
CA HIS A 15 -6.33 -1.07 -0.93
C HIS A 15 -7.79 -1.43 -0.60
N ASN A 16 -8.74 -1.06 -1.46
CA ASN A 16 -10.14 -1.36 -1.24
C ASN A 16 -10.45 -2.86 -1.37
N ASP A 17 -9.78 -3.57 -2.28
CA ASP A 17 -9.91 -5.02 -2.43
C ASP A 17 -9.42 -5.75 -1.18
N TYR A 18 -8.29 -5.34 -0.61
CA TYR A 18 -7.80 -5.91 0.65
C TYR A 18 -8.69 -5.59 1.85
N ARG A 19 -9.13 -4.33 1.96
CA ARG A 19 -10.09 -3.94 3.01
C ARG A 19 -11.40 -4.73 2.91
N SER A 20 -11.87 -4.99 1.68
CA SER A 20 -13.05 -5.82 1.42
C SER A 20 -12.82 -7.27 1.85
N GLN A 21 -11.70 -7.88 1.48
CA GLN A 21 -11.35 -9.24 1.90
C GLN A 21 -11.28 -9.37 3.43
N LEU A 22 -10.64 -8.39 4.09
CA LEU A 22 -10.55 -8.32 5.54
C LEU A 22 -11.94 -8.22 6.19
N THR A 23 -12.82 -7.35 5.69
CA THR A 23 -14.20 -7.24 6.25
C THR A 23 -14.99 -8.53 6.16
N GLN A 24 -14.74 -9.33 5.12
CA GLN A 24 -15.42 -10.60 4.88
C GLN A 24 -14.79 -11.77 5.66
N GLY A 25 -13.72 -11.52 6.43
CA GLY A 25 -13.00 -12.57 7.13
C GLY A 25 -12.30 -13.55 6.18
N LYS A 26 -11.77 -13.04 5.06
CA LYS A 26 -11.08 -13.83 4.03
C LYS A 26 -9.56 -13.64 4.01
N SER A 27 -9.04 -12.71 4.80
CA SER A 27 -7.60 -12.49 4.96
C SER A 27 -7.03 -13.43 6.01
N ALA A 28 -6.04 -14.24 5.67
CA ALA A 28 -5.36 -15.12 6.62
C ALA A 28 -4.29 -14.35 7.42
N ASN A 29 -4.14 -14.68 8.69
CA ASN A 29 -3.05 -14.20 9.54
C ASN A 29 -1.81 -15.12 9.41
N LEU A 30 -0.74 -14.78 10.13
CA LEU A 30 0.50 -15.58 10.12
C LEU A 30 0.33 -17.01 10.64
N SER A 31 -0.70 -17.28 11.43
CA SER A 31 -1.05 -18.61 11.92
C SER A 31 -1.88 -19.43 10.91
N GLY A 32 -2.24 -18.84 9.76
CA GLY A 32 -3.10 -19.45 8.75
C GLY A 32 -4.59 -19.38 9.07
N GLU A 33 -4.97 -18.72 10.15
CA GLU A 33 -6.37 -18.50 10.52
C GLU A 33 -6.90 -17.22 9.87
N ASN A 34 -8.17 -17.21 9.48
CA ASN A 34 -8.78 -16.00 8.94
C ASN A 34 -8.94 -14.94 10.04
N MET A 35 -8.60 -13.70 9.68
CA MET A 35 -8.85 -12.51 10.48
C MET A 35 -10.37 -12.34 10.72
N PRO A 36 -10.78 -11.76 11.86
CA PRO A 36 -12.19 -11.56 12.18
C PRO A 36 -12.86 -10.62 11.17
N THR A 37 -14.16 -10.82 10.94
CA THR A 37 -14.95 -9.92 10.10
C THR A 37 -14.98 -8.51 10.69
N GLY A 38 -14.73 -7.51 9.86
CA GLY A 38 -14.80 -6.10 10.24
C GLY A 38 -16.17 -5.48 9.98
N LYS A 39 -16.60 -4.57 10.86
CA LYS A 39 -17.74 -3.66 10.61
C LYS A 39 -17.22 -2.23 10.49
N ASN A 40 -17.91 -1.40 9.71
CA ASN A 40 -17.59 0.02 9.50
C ASN A 40 -16.23 0.33 8.85
N ILE A 41 -15.59 -0.63 8.20
CA ILE A 41 -14.38 -0.39 7.39
C ILE A 41 -14.80 0.34 6.10
N LYS A 42 -14.39 1.61 5.98
CA LYS A 42 -14.78 2.48 4.85
C LYS A 42 -13.90 2.25 3.62
N GLN A 43 -14.47 2.47 2.43
CA GLN A 43 -13.71 2.53 1.19
C GLN A 43 -12.85 3.80 1.16
N MET A 44 -11.62 3.65 0.67
CA MET A 44 -10.68 4.75 0.45
C MET A 44 -10.96 5.43 -0.89
N SER A 45 -10.68 6.73 -0.94
CA SER A 45 -10.71 7.54 -2.15
C SER A 45 -9.32 8.11 -2.43
N TYR A 46 -9.05 8.44 -3.69
CA TYR A 46 -7.78 9.05 -4.09
C TYR A 46 -7.76 10.54 -3.70
N SER A 47 -6.64 11.02 -3.16
CA SER A 47 -6.41 12.45 -2.91
C SER A 47 -5.13 12.90 -3.61
N VAL A 48 -5.27 13.90 -4.48
CA VAL A 48 -4.15 14.54 -5.18
C VAL A 48 -3.26 15.33 -4.21
N ASP A 49 -3.83 15.87 -3.13
CA ASP A 49 -3.06 16.61 -2.13
C ASP A 49 -2.09 15.69 -1.38
N ILE A 50 -2.56 14.48 -1.02
CA ILE A 50 -1.72 13.46 -0.35
C ILE A 50 -0.68 12.91 -1.31
N GLU A 51 -1.04 12.69 -2.59
CA GLU A 51 -0.07 12.30 -3.64
C GLU A 51 1.07 13.31 -3.75
N ASN A 52 0.75 14.61 -3.78
CA ASN A 52 1.75 15.66 -3.90
C ASN A 52 2.72 15.68 -2.72
N ILE A 53 2.22 15.50 -1.49
CA ILE A 53 3.06 15.40 -0.29
C ILE A 53 3.96 14.16 -0.36
N ALA A 54 3.39 13.01 -0.73
CA ALA A 54 4.15 11.76 -0.87
C ALA A 54 5.22 11.86 -1.96
N GLN A 55 4.91 12.50 -3.10
CA GLN A 55 5.87 12.69 -4.20
C GLN A 55 7.00 13.65 -3.80
N GLN A 56 6.69 14.77 -3.13
CA GLN A 56 7.71 15.69 -2.61
C GLN A 56 8.68 15.01 -1.64
N TRP A 57 8.17 14.05 -0.86
CA TRP A 57 9.02 13.26 0.02
C TRP A 57 9.84 12.21 -0.75
N ALA A 58 9.21 11.47 -1.67
CA ALA A 58 9.89 10.48 -2.51
C ALA A 58 11.01 11.09 -3.37
N ASP A 59 10.84 12.32 -3.86
CA ASP A 59 11.83 13.05 -4.67
C ASP A 59 13.12 13.38 -3.90
N LYS A 60 13.10 13.32 -2.55
CA LYS A 60 14.31 13.46 -1.73
C LYS A 60 15.19 12.22 -1.76
N CYS A 61 14.69 11.10 -2.26
CA CYS A 61 15.39 9.82 -2.33
C CYS A 61 15.94 9.35 -0.96
N THR A 62 15.26 9.70 0.13
CA THR A 62 15.61 9.30 1.50
C THR A 62 14.71 8.16 1.98
N TYR A 63 15.31 7.08 2.47
CA TYR A 63 14.57 5.95 3.04
C TYR A 63 14.25 6.19 4.52
N SER A 64 13.32 7.10 4.77
CA SER A 64 12.82 7.41 6.12
C SER A 64 11.41 8.00 6.06
N HIS A 65 10.74 8.08 7.21
CA HIS A 65 9.51 8.87 7.35
C HIS A 65 9.77 10.37 7.18
N SER A 66 8.76 11.12 6.73
CA SER A 66 8.90 12.57 6.51
C SER A 66 8.86 13.38 7.80
N GLY A 67 8.30 12.80 8.87
CA GLY A 67 8.05 13.49 10.14
C GLY A 67 6.84 14.42 10.10
N ILE A 68 6.03 14.39 9.02
CA ILE A 68 4.77 15.13 8.92
C ILE A 68 3.65 14.28 9.55
N TYR A 69 3.19 14.66 10.75
CA TYR A 69 2.20 13.88 11.51
C TYR A 69 0.74 14.17 11.16
N VAL A 70 0.47 14.77 10.00
CA VAL A 70 -0.90 15.08 9.55
C VAL A 70 -1.57 13.88 8.89
N TYR A 71 -0.78 13.02 8.25
CA TYR A 71 -1.24 11.81 7.56
C TYR A 71 -0.41 10.61 8.01
N GLY A 72 -1.01 9.41 7.97
CA GLY A 72 -0.24 8.17 8.12
C GLY A 72 0.67 7.96 6.90
N GLU A 73 1.85 7.38 7.12
CA GLU A 73 2.86 7.20 6.08
C GLU A 73 3.30 5.74 5.96
N CYS A 74 3.41 5.27 4.71
CA CYS A 74 4.08 4.02 4.35
C CYS A 74 5.03 4.31 3.19
N PHE A 75 6.23 3.75 3.21
CA PHE A 75 7.19 3.87 2.12
C PHE A 75 7.87 2.53 1.86
N SER A 76 8.22 2.31 0.60
CA SER A 76 8.92 1.11 0.13
C SER A 76 9.98 1.55 -0.87
N ALA A 77 11.15 0.95 -0.80
CA ALA A 77 12.21 1.14 -1.78
C ALA A 77 12.66 -0.21 -2.30
N PHE A 78 12.96 -0.26 -3.58
CA PHE A 78 13.51 -1.44 -4.23
C PHE A 78 14.88 -1.07 -4.80
N PRO A 79 15.91 -1.91 -4.65
CA PRO A 79 17.16 -1.70 -5.36
C PRO A 79 16.88 -1.71 -6.87
N ALA A 80 17.62 -0.91 -7.63
CA ALA A 80 17.43 -0.78 -9.08
C ALA A 80 17.74 -2.08 -9.86
N GLU A 81 18.21 -3.13 -9.20
CA GLU A 81 18.49 -4.45 -9.76
C GLU A 81 17.19 -5.24 -10.00
N TYR A 82 16.38 -4.71 -10.91
CA TYR A 82 15.17 -5.34 -11.44
C TYR A 82 15.57 -6.30 -12.55
N ASN A 83 15.31 -7.60 -12.36
CA ASN A 83 15.35 -8.59 -13.42
C ASN A 83 13.99 -9.31 -13.53
N GLU A 84 13.65 -9.77 -14.73
CA GLU A 84 12.37 -10.46 -15.02
C GLU A 84 12.13 -11.66 -14.09
N SER A 85 13.22 -12.31 -13.63
CA SER A 85 13.24 -13.44 -12.71
C SER A 85 12.67 -13.11 -11.31
N ASN A 86 12.77 -11.85 -10.87
CA ASN A 86 12.34 -11.41 -9.54
C ASN A 86 10.99 -10.65 -9.57
N ARG A 87 10.32 -10.58 -10.72
CA ARG A 87 9.03 -9.89 -10.92
C ARG A 87 7.95 -10.38 -9.95
N GLN A 88 7.90 -11.70 -9.69
CA GLN A 88 6.91 -12.29 -8.80
C GLN A 88 7.19 -11.99 -7.32
N LEU A 89 8.47 -11.91 -6.93
CA LEU A 89 8.89 -11.53 -5.58
C LEU A 89 8.54 -10.06 -5.28
N ILE A 90 8.80 -9.15 -6.22
CA ILE A 90 8.51 -7.72 -6.06
C ILE A 90 6.99 -7.47 -6.00
N LEU A 91 6.19 -8.17 -6.79
CA LEU A 91 4.73 -8.08 -6.67
C LEU A 91 4.23 -8.63 -5.34
N ASN A 92 4.78 -9.75 -4.87
CA ASN A 92 4.45 -10.31 -3.57
C ASN A 92 4.85 -9.37 -2.42
N GLU A 93 5.99 -8.67 -2.51
CA GLU A 93 6.40 -7.65 -1.51
C GLU A 93 5.54 -6.38 -1.57
N ILE A 94 5.12 -5.94 -2.76
CA ILE A 94 4.17 -4.82 -2.89
C ILE A 94 2.80 -5.19 -2.28
N PHE A 95 2.34 -6.42 -2.46
CA PHE A 95 1.09 -6.92 -1.88
C PHE A 95 1.19 -7.12 -0.35
N ILE A 96 2.32 -7.60 0.18
CA ILE A 96 2.54 -7.79 1.63
C ILE A 96 2.70 -6.45 2.38
N ASN A 97 3.33 -5.43 1.78
CA ASN A 97 3.60 -4.16 2.48
C ASN A 97 2.40 -3.19 2.55
N VAL A 98 1.33 -3.45 1.79
CA VAL A 98 0.04 -2.78 1.99
C VAL A 98 -0.69 -3.34 3.24
N GLU A 99 -0.26 -4.49 3.77
CA GLU A 99 -1.01 -5.28 4.75
C GLU A 99 -0.76 -4.92 6.24
N LEU A 100 0.07 -3.92 6.57
CA LEU A 100 0.40 -3.62 7.98
C LEU A 100 -0.05 -2.25 8.51
N ALA A 101 -0.87 -1.49 7.78
CA ALA A 101 -1.23 -0.13 8.16
C ALA A 101 -2.64 0.02 8.77
N PHE A 102 -3.08 -0.89 9.66
CA PHE A 102 -4.18 -0.58 10.58
C PHE A 102 -3.99 -1.34 11.91
N ARG A 103 -3.51 -0.62 12.93
CA ARG A 103 -3.96 -0.87 14.30
C ARG A 103 -5.23 -0.06 14.54
#